data_AF-A0A392R1V1-F1
#
_entry.id   AF-A0A392R1V1-F1
#
_cell.length_a   1.000
_cell.length_b   1.000
_cell.length_c   1.000
_cell.angle_alpha   90.00
_cell.angle_beta   90.00
_cell.angle_gamma   90.00
#
_symmetry.space_group_name_H-M   'P 1'
#
loop_
_entity.id
_entity.type
_entity.pdbx_description
1 polymer ?
#
loop_
_entity_poly.entity_id
_entity_poly.type
_entity_poly.pdbx_seq_one_letter_code
_entity_poly.pdbx_strand_id
1 'polypeptide(L)' 'MGCLRTDRGGEFTSIEFNDFCNENGMKRQLTAAYTPQQNGVAERKNRTIMNMVRSILAERNMPKDM' A
#
# COMPACT_ATOMS: atom_id res chain seq x y z
N MET A 1 14.06 1.07 14.54
CA MET A 1 13.50 -0.24 14.17
C MET A 1 12.00 -0.09 13.96
N GLY A 2 11.52 -0.22 12.72
CA GLY A 2 10.12 0.04 12.35
C GLY A 2 9.29 -1.24 12.26
N CYS A 3 7.96 -1.09 12.23
CA CYS A 3 7.04 -2.20 11.96
C CYS A 3 6.24 -1.87 10.69
N LEU A 4 6.24 -2.80 9.74
CA LEU A 4 5.48 -2.68 8.50
C LEU A 4 4.28 -3.61 8.54
N ARG A 5 3.08 -3.01 8.58
CA ARG A 5 1.81 -3.74 8.53
C ARG A 5 1.27 -3.72 7.11
N THR A 6 1.02 -4.90 6.54
CA THR A 6 0.43 -5.05 5.21
C THR A 6 -0.73 -6.05 5.28
N ASP A 7 -1.54 -6.07 4.24
CA ASP A 7 -2.42 -7.21 4.00
C ASP A 7 -1.62 -8.44 3.53
N ARG A 8 -2.36 -9.50 3.20
CA ARG A 8 -1.84 -10.76 2.68
C ARG A 8 -1.79 -10.78 1.14
N GLY A 9 -1.69 -9.62 0.50
CA GLY A 9 -1.43 -9.53 -0.93
C GLY A 9 -0.16 -10.30 -1.31
N GLY A 10 -0.18 -10.98 -2.45
CA GLY A 10 0.92 -11.84 -2.89
C GLY A 10 2.26 -11.10 -2.94
N GLU A 11 2.21 -9.85 -3.40
CA GLU A 11 3.34 -8.92 -3.49
C GLU A 11 3.99 -8.62 -2.13
N PHE A 12 3.25 -8.69 -1.02
CA PHE A 12 3.76 -8.43 0.33
C PHE A 12 4.15 -9.72 1.08
N THR A 13 3.94 -10.88 0.47
CA THR A 13 4.24 -12.20 1.05
C THR A 13 5.40 -12.92 0.35
N SER A 14 6.01 -12.29 -0.64
CA SER A 14 7.16 -12.84 -1.35
C SER A 14 8.40 -12.95 -0.45
N ILE A 15 9.29 -13.88 -0.80
CA ILE A 15 10.54 -14.12 -0.07
C ILE A 15 11.44 -12.87 -0.17
N GLU A 16 11.55 -12.31 -1.37
CA GLU A 16 12.35 -11.12 -1.66
C GLU A 16 11.92 -9.93 -0.81
N PHE A 17 10.61 -9.75 -0.63
CA PHE A 17 10.07 -8.68 0.20
C PHE A 17 10.34 -8.91 1.70
N ASN A 18 10.32 -10.17 2.12
CA ASN A 18 10.63 -10.53 3.50
C ASN A 18 12.11 -10.31 3.81
N ASP A 19 13.01 -10.71 2.91
CA ASP A 19 14.45 -10.50 3.05
C ASP A 19 14.79 -9.02 3.10
N PHE A 20 14.20 -8.21 2.20
CA PHE A 20 14.32 -6.76 2.26
C PHE A 20 13.91 -6.18 3.62
N CYS A 21 12.81 -6.65 4.19
CA CYS A 21 12.37 -6.18 5.51
C CYS A 21 13.32 -6.62 6.63
N ASN A 22 13.85 -7.84 6.57
CA ASN A 22 14.81 -8.35 7.55
C ASN A 22 16.13 -7.56 7.51
N GLU A 23 16.67 -7.30 6.31
CA GLU A 23 17.89 -6.50 6.11
C GLU A 23 17.75 -5.08 6.67
N ASN A 24 16.56 -4.49 6.53
CA ASN A 24 16.25 -3.16 7.07
C ASN A 24 15.82 -3.17 8.55
N GLY A 25 15.83 -4.35 9.20
CA GLY A 25 15.39 -4.51 10.59
C GLY A 25 13.91 -4.16 10.81
N MET A 26 13.08 -4.29 9.78
CA MET A 26 11.65 -4.01 9.84
C MET A 26 10.86 -5.26 10.27
N LYS A 27 10.10 -5.13 11.36
CA LYS A 27 9.18 -6.20 11.78
C LYS A 27 7.96 -6.24 10.87
N ARG A 28 7.59 -7.42 10.39
CA ARG A 28 6.41 -7.63 9.55
C ARG A 28 5.18 -7.94 10.40
N GLN A 29 4.05 -7.31 10.05
CA GLN A 29 2.73 -7.66 10.57
C GLN A 29 1.77 -7.86 9.41
N LEU A 30 1.15 -9.02 9.32
CA LEU A 30 0.11 -9.29 8.34
C LEU A 30 -1.25 -9.07 8.99
N THR A 31 -2.10 -8.27 8.37
CA THR A 31 -3.49 -8.14 8.83
C THR A 31 -4.22 -9.47 8.65
N ALA A 32 -5.18 -9.73 9.52
CA ALA A 32 -6.03 -10.90 9.40
C ALA A 32 -6.98 -10.71 8.20
N ALA A 33 -7.27 -11.80 7.49
CA ALA A 33 -8.36 -11.80 6.53
C ALA A 33 -9.64 -11.32 7.23
N TYR A 34 -10.47 -10.55 6.52
CA TYR A 34 -11.70 -9.97 7.06
C TYR A 34 -11.54 -8.89 8.16
N THR A 35 -10.34 -8.30 8.29
CA THR A 35 -10.12 -7.08 9.12
C THR A 35 -9.73 -5.83 8.31
N PRO A 36 -10.52 -5.37 7.32
CA PRO A 36 -10.21 -4.18 6.51
C PRO A 36 -9.92 -2.92 7.33
N GLN A 37 -10.54 -2.81 8.51
CA GLN A 37 -10.36 -1.67 9.41
C GLN A 37 -8.90 -1.48 9.84
N GLN A 38 -8.12 -2.56 9.92
CA GLN A 38 -6.68 -2.48 10.25
C GLN A 38 -5.86 -1.86 9.13
N ASN A 39 -6.33 -1.90 7.88
CA ASN A 39 -5.68 -1.31 6.71
C ASN A 39 -6.33 0.01 6.25
N GLY A 40 -7.43 0.42 6.90
CA GLY A 40 -8.23 1.56 6.47
C GLY A 40 -7.46 2.89 6.36
N VAL A 41 -6.40 3.08 7.16
CA VAL A 41 -5.53 4.27 7.06
C VAL A 41 -4.73 4.27 5.75
N ALA A 42 -4.15 3.12 5.37
CA ALA A 42 -3.41 2.98 4.13
C ALA A 42 -4.35 3.10 2.94
N GLU A 43 -5.50 2.43 2.97
CA GLU A 43 -6.52 2.52 1.92
C GLU A 43 -7.03 3.95 1.70
N ARG A 44 -7.24 4.71 2.79
CA ARG A 44 -7.64 6.12 2.70
C ARG A 44 -6.56 6.97 2.04
N LYS A 45 -5.30 6.79 2.43
CA LYS A 45 -4.17 7.51 1.82
C LYS A 45 -4.01 7.17 0.34
N ASN A 46 -4.11 5.89 -0.04
CA ASN A 46 -4.05 5.45 -1.44
C ASN A 46 -5.15 6.10 -2.27
N ARG A 47 -6.38 6.17 -1.73
CA ARG A 47 -7.50 6.87 -2.39
C ARG A 47 -7.23 8.36 -2.57
N THR A 48 -6.68 9.04 -1.56
CA THR A 48 -6.30 10.46 -1.68
C THR A 48 -5.26 10.67 -2.77
N ILE A 49 -4.23 9.82 -2.82
CA ILE A 49 -3.19 9.88 -3.86
C ILE A 49 -3.81 9.69 -5.26
N MET A 50 -4.65 8.67 -5.44
CA MET A 50 -5.31 8.44 -6.72
C MET A 50 -6.23 9.59 -7.14
N ASN A 51 -6.90 10.23 -6.18
CA ASN A 51 -7.70 11.43 -6.47
C ASN A 51 -6.81 12.61 -6.91
N MET A 52 -5.67 12.82 -6.26
CA MET A 52 -4.71 13.86 -6.68
C MET A 52 -4.18 13.58 -8.09
N VAL A 53 -3.81 12.33 -8.39
CA VAL A 53 -3.37 11.93 -9.74
C VAL A 53 -4.46 12.22 -10.77
N ARG A 54 -5.71 11.85 -10.49
CA ARG A 54 -6.85 12.16 -11.38
C ARG A 54 -7.06 13.66 -11.58
N SER A 55 -6.88 14.48 -10.53
CA SER A 55 -6.95 15.94 -10.64
C SER A 55 -5.84 16.49 -11.54
N ILE A 56 -4.60 16.03 -11.38
CA ILE A 56 -3.47 16.44 -12.22
C ILE A 56 -3.69 16.03 -13.69
N LEU A 57 -4.20 14.82 -13.93
CA LEU A 57 -4.51 14.34 -15.29
C LEU A 57 -5.62 15.19 -15.92
N ALA A 58 -6.65 15.54 -15.15
CA ALA A 58 -7.74 16.39 -15.61
C ALA A 58 -7.26 17.82 -15.96
N GLU A 59 -6.36 18.39 -15.14
CA GLU A 59 -5.75 19.70 -15.41
C GLU A 59 -4.96 19.71 -16.72
N ARG A 60 -4.31 18.59 -17.06
CA ARG A 60 -3.50 18.45 -18.28
C ARG A 60 -4.29 17.95 -19.50
N ASN A 61 -5.62 17.90 -19.44
CA ASN A 61 -6.47 17.36 -20.50
C ASN A 61 -6.07 15.93 -20.95
N MET A 62 -5.47 15.15 -20.05
CA MET A 62 -5.12 13.77 -20.35
C MET A 62 -6.35 12.85 -20.15
N PRO A 63 -6.49 11.79 -20.96
CA PRO A 63 -7.56 10.82 -20.78
C PRO A 63 -7.51 10.25 -19.35
N LYS A 64 -8.69 10.14 -18.73
CA LYS A 64 -8.84 9.67 -17.34
C LYS A 64 -8.76 8.15 -17.22
N ASP A 65 -8.60 7.46 -18.34
CA ASP A 65 -8.57 6.01 -18.41
C ASP A 65 -7.11 5.55 -18.33
N MET A 66 -6.81 4.91 -17.21
CA MET A 66 -5.64 4.05 -17.02
C MET A 66 -6.15 2.73 -16.43
#